data_AF-A0A7W1L641-F1
#
_entry.id   AF-A0A7W1L641-F1
#
_cell.length_a   1.000
_cell.length_b   1.000
_cell.length_c   1.000
_cell.angle_alpha   90.00
_cell.angle_beta   90.00
_cell.angle_gamma   90.00
#
_symmetry.space_group_name_H-M   'P 1'
#
loop_
_entity.id
_entity.type
_entity.pdbx_description
1 polymer ?
#
loop_
_entity_poly.entity_id
_entity_poly.type
_entity_poly.pdbx_seq_one_letter_code
_entity_poly.pdbx_strand_id
1 'polypeptide(L)'
;VVIGESEQRLYNRKVDTSFRWSMSWFIFSEVMFFAAFFGALFYIRNIAVPDLGSLEQKLLWPGYASQWPTEGPYLDSRFTPMGAWGIPALNTLILLTSGVTLTIAHHALQAGQRGKLKLFLFLTIALGATFIGFQAYEYIHAYSALNLKLSSGVYGSTFFMLTGFHGAHVTIGAIMLTVMLFRVFKGHFDAEHHFAFEAAAWYWHFVDVVWLLLFVLVYFL
;
A
#
# COMPACT_ATOMS: atom_id res chain seq x y z
N VAL A 1 -18.70 16.12 -15.00
CA VAL A 1 -18.07 16.86 -16.11
C VAL A 1 -17.07 15.98 -16.84
N VAL A 2 -15.91 15.62 -16.25
CA VAL A 2 -14.85 14.80 -16.89
C VAL A 2 -15.33 13.47 -17.51
N ILE A 3 -16.13 12.66 -16.79
CA ILE A 3 -16.67 11.41 -17.37
C ILE A 3 -17.55 11.72 -18.59
N GLY A 4 -18.39 12.75 -18.53
CA GLY A 4 -19.28 13.11 -19.64
C GLY A 4 -18.52 13.53 -20.89
N GLU A 5 -17.44 14.31 -20.74
CA GLU A 5 -16.55 14.69 -21.84
C GLU A 5 -15.84 13.49 -22.47
N SER A 6 -15.41 12.53 -21.63
CA SER A 6 -14.83 11.26 -22.07
C SER A 6 -15.83 10.44 -22.90
N GLU A 7 -17.07 10.28 -22.42
CA GLU A 7 -18.11 9.54 -23.15
C GLU A 7 -18.49 10.22 -24.47
N GLN A 8 -18.43 11.56 -24.51
CA GLN A 8 -18.63 12.35 -25.73
C GLN A 8 -17.43 12.30 -26.71
N ARG A 9 -16.35 11.57 -26.35
CA ARG A 9 -15.13 11.43 -27.15
C ARG A 9 -14.48 12.76 -27.52
N LEU A 10 -14.55 13.74 -26.61
CA LEU A 10 -13.95 15.05 -26.81
C LEU A 10 -12.41 15.05 -26.65
N TYR A 11 -11.84 13.96 -26.10
CA TYR A 11 -10.41 13.83 -25.88
C TYR A 11 -9.69 13.31 -27.12
N ASN A 12 -8.85 14.16 -27.71
CA ASN A 12 -7.94 13.77 -28.78
C ASN A 12 -6.69 13.05 -28.21
N ARG A 13 -5.86 12.48 -29.10
CA ARG A 13 -4.64 11.77 -28.71
C ARG A 13 -3.68 12.59 -27.84
N LYS A 14 -3.57 13.90 -28.05
CA LYS A 14 -2.68 14.75 -27.24
C LYS A 14 -3.18 14.86 -25.80
N VAL A 15 -4.50 14.96 -25.61
CA VAL A 15 -5.14 14.99 -24.30
C VAL A 15 -4.99 13.64 -23.59
N ASP A 16 -5.21 12.52 -24.29
CA ASP A 16 -4.98 11.17 -23.73
C ASP A 16 -3.54 10.97 -23.26
N THR A 17 -2.56 11.32 -24.10
CA THR A 17 -1.13 11.28 -23.74
C THR A 17 -0.83 12.18 -22.54
N SER A 18 -1.44 13.37 -22.46
CA SER A 18 -1.27 14.26 -21.31
C SER A 18 -1.76 13.58 -20.02
N PHE A 19 -2.94 12.96 -20.03
CA PHE A 19 -3.47 12.28 -18.85
C PHE A 19 -2.60 11.09 -18.41
N ARG A 20 -2.05 10.34 -19.36
CA ARG A 20 -1.10 9.25 -19.09
C ARG A 20 0.15 9.77 -18.37
N TRP A 21 0.74 10.86 -18.87
CA TRP A 21 1.88 11.50 -18.20
C TRP A 21 1.52 12.03 -16.81
N SER A 22 0.35 12.64 -16.64
CA SER A 22 -0.11 13.09 -15.32
C SER A 22 -0.22 11.93 -14.33
N MET A 23 -0.78 10.80 -14.75
CA MET A 23 -0.88 9.61 -13.90
C MET A 23 0.51 9.06 -13.54
N SER A 24 1.44 8.99 -14.50
CA SER A 24 2.81 8.55 -14.24
C SER A 24 3.54 9.46 -13.25
N TRP A 25 3.41 10.78 -13.39
CA TRP A 25 4.02 11.74 -12.46
C TRP A 25 3.39 11.68 -11.07
N PHE A 26 2.08 11.46 -10.99
CA PHE A 26 1.40 11.22 -9.72
C PHE A 26 1.92 9.95 -9.03
N ILE A 27 2.01 8.83 -9.74
CA ILE A 27 2.59 7.59 -9.16
C ILE A 27 4.03 7.82 -8.74
N PHE A 28 4.82 8.54 -9.54
CA PHE A 28 6.20 8.86 -9.19
C PHE A 28 6.29 9.69 -7.89
N SER A 29 5.43 10.68 -7.68
CA SER A 29 5.41 11.42 -6.42
C SER A 29 5.02 10.53 -5.23
N GLU A 30 4.08 9.60 -5.41
CA GLU A 30 3.74 8.63 -4.36
C GLU A 30 4.90 7.68 -4.05
N VAL A 31 5.66 7.24 -5.06
CA VAL A 31 6.89 6.46 -4.85
C VAL A 31 7.92 7.25 -4.04
N MET A 32 8.14 8.53 -4.36
CA MET A 32 9.05 9.39 -3.59
C MET A 32 8.57 9.62 -2.15
N PHE A 33 7.26 9.75 -1.95
CA PHE A 33 6.65 9.84 -0.62
C PHE A 33 6.97 8.60 0.23
N PHE A 34 6.72 7.38 -0.28
CA PHE A 34 7.09 6.16 0.44
C PHE A 34 8.60 5.97 0.59
N ALA A 35 9.39 6.40 -0.40
CA ALA A 35 10.85 6.35 -0.32
C ALA A 35 11.39 7.15 0.87
N ALA A 36 10.76 8.28 1.24
CA ALA A 36 11.12 9.03 2.43
C ALA A 36 10.89 8.22 3.72
N PHE A 37 9.76 7.50 3.84
CA PHE A 37 9.48 6.66 5.01
C PHE A 37 10.41 5.44 5.08
N PHE A 38 10.66 4.76 3.95
CA PHE A 38 11.63 3.66 3.91
C PHE A 38 13.05 4.14 4.20
N GLY A 39 13.43 5.30 3.70
CA GLY A 39 14.71 5.95 4.00
C GLY A 39 14.84 6.29 5.49
N ALA A 40 13.79 6.79 6.11
CA ALA A 40 13.74 7.02 7.56
C ALA A 40 13.90 5.70 8.34
N LEU A 41 13.16 4.65 7.98
CA LEU A 41 13.29 3.32 8.59
C LEU A 41 14.73 2.79 8.46
N PHE A 42 15.32 2.89 7.27
CA PHE A 42 16.68 2.46 7.01
C PHE A 42 17.69 3.21 7.88
N TYR A 43 17.60 4.55 7.90
CA TYR A 43 18.47 5.41 8.69
C TYR A 43 18.37 5.10 10.18
N ILE A 44 17.15 4.95 10.70
CA ILE A 44 16.91 4.65 12.11
C ILE A 44 17.49 3.28 12.46
N ARG A 45 17.14 2.23 11.71
CA ARG A 45 17.51 0.84 12.01
C ARG A 45 19.01 0.59 11.88
N ASN A 46 19.64 1.11 10.84
CA ASN A 46 21.01 0.73 10.46
C ASN A 46 22.07 1.75 10.88
N ILE A 47 21.68 2.98 11.22
CA ILE A 47 22.61 4.05 11.56
C ILE A 47 22.33 4.58 12.96
N ALA A 48 21.15 5.18 13.19
CA ALA A 48 20.87 5.89 14.44
C ALA A 48 20.82 4.97 15.67
N VAL A 49 20.11 3.83 15.59
CA VAL A 49 20.01 2.87 16.71
C VAL A 49 21.37 2.27 17.07
N PRO A 50 22.20 1.80 16.10
CA PRO A 50 23.56 1.36 16.39
C PRO A 50 24.46 2.44 16.99
N ASP A 51 24.40 3.67 16.49
CA ASP A 51 25.22 4.79 16.98
C ASP A 51 24.89 5.14 18.44
N LEU A 52 23.60 5.12 18.82
CA LEU A 52 23.15 5.31 20.20
C LEU A 52 23.66 4.24 21.17
N GLY A 53 24.01 3.04 20.68
CA GLY A 53 24.62 1.98 21.47
C GLY A 53 26.15 2.02 21.56
N SER A 54 26.79 3.01 20.93
CA SER A 54 28.24 3.13 20.88
C SER A 54 28.86 3.43 22.26
N LEU A 55 30.16 3.16 22.38
CA LEU A 55 30.92 3.41 23.62
C LEU A 55 30.89 4.89 24.05
N GLU A 56 30.84 5.82 23.09
CA GLU A 56 30.78 7.25 23.36
C GLU A 56 29.42 7.64 23.97
N GLN A 57 28.33 7.07 23.44
CA GLN A 57 26.97 7.37 23.89
C GLN A 57 26.60 6.70 25.21
N LYS A 58 27.35 5.68 25.65
CA LYS A 58 27.15 5.05 26.97
C LYS A 58 27.33 6.02 28.14
N LEU A 59 28.06 7.12 27.95
CA LEU A 59 28.16 8.15 28.98
C LEU A 59 26.82 8.85 29.22
N LEU A 60 26.02 9.02 28.16
CA LEU A 60 24.70 9.66 28.21
C LEU A 60 23.60 8.63 28.53
N TRP A 61 23.69 7.44 27.96
CA TRP A 61 22.67 6.39 28.03
C TRP A 61 23.25 5.03 28.44
N PRO A 62 23.74 4.88 29.70
CA PRO A 62 24.48 3.69 30.12
C PRO A 62 23.66 2.39 30.07
N GLY A 63 22.33 2.49 30.13
CA GLY A 63 21.42 1.34 30.05
C GLY A 63 20.85 1.05 28.66
N TYR A 64 21.21 1.83 27.63
CA TYR A 64 20.68 1.63 26.29
C TYR A 64 21.34 0.44 25.59
N ALA A 65 20.52 -0.49 25.10
CA ALA A 65 20.94 -1.59 24.26
C ALA A 65 20.54 -1.31 22.80
N SER A 66 21.52 -1.30 21.90
CA SER A 66 21.25 -1.25 20.46
C SER A 66 20.68 -2.59 19.99
N GLN A 67 19.36 -2.65 19.88
CA GLN A 67 18.63 -3.78 19.30
C GLN A 67 17.48 -3.26 18.44
N TRP A 68 17.05 -4.06 17.49
CA TRP A 68 15.85 -3.78 16.71
C TRP A 68 14.91 -4.97 16.82
N PRO A 69 13.61 -4.76 17.14
CA PRO A 69 12.98 -3.48 17.50
C PRO A 69 13.43 -2.88 18.86
N THR A 70 13.30 -1.56 19.03
CA THR A 70 13.62 -0.85 20.29
C THR A 70 12.49 0.09 20.73
N GLU A 71 12.28 0.14 22.05
CA GLU A 71 11.36 1.05 22.74
C GLU A 71 12.03 2.39 23.08
N GLY A 72 13.34 2.51 22.83
CA GLY A 72 14.13 3.65 23.27
C GLY A 72 14.57 3.53 24.75
N PRO A 73 15.31 4.54 25.26
CA PRO A 73 15.95 4.47 26.56
C PRO A 73 15.04 4.77 27.76
N TYR A 74 13.80 5.23 27.54
CA TYR A 74 12.91 5.74 28.61
C TYR A 74 11.63 4.91 28.83
N LEU A 75 11.38 3.92 28.00
CA LEU A 75 10.16 3.12 28.05
C LEU A 75 10.49 1.74 28.64
N ASP A 76 9.71 1.35 29.64
CA ASP A 76 9.84 0.05 30.33
C ASP A 76 8.64 -0.87 30.02
N SER A 77 7.85 -0.51 29.00
CA SER A 77 6.61 -1.20 28.63
C SER A 77 6.85 -2.17 27.48
N ARG A 78 7.31 -3.38 27.80
CA ARG A 78 7.60 -4.42 26.81
C ARG A 78 6.46 -4.58 25.79
N PHE A 79 6.78 -4.46 24.51
CA PHE A 79 5.91 -4.84 23.38
C PHE A 79 6.47 -6.06 22.65
N THR A 80 5.59 -6.75 21.91
CA THR A 80 5.98 -7.81 20.99
C THR A 80 5.87 -7.30 19.54
N PRO A 81 6.94 -7.37 18.73
CA PRO A 81 6.88 -6.98 17.32
C PRO A 81 5.86 -7.81 16.55
N MET A 82 5.25 -7.22 15.51
CA MET A 82 4.35 -7.98 14.64
C MET A 82 5.17 -8.96 13.80
N GLY A 83 4.86 -10.25 13.87
CA GLY A 83 5.55 -11.28 13.10
C GLY A 83 5.10 -11.31 11.64
N ALA A 84 6.00 -11.63 10.71
CA ALA A 84 5.67 -11.74 9.28
C ALA A 84 4.68 -12.85 8.93
N TRP A 85 4.69 -13.95 9.70
CA TRP A 85 3.84 -15.10 9.44
C TRP A 85 2.47 -14.94 10.09
N GLY A 86 1.43 -15.45 9.44
CA GLY A 86 0.04 -15.23 9.84
C GLY A 86 -0.61 -14.16 8.96
N ILE A 87 -1.12 -13.10 9.59
CA ILE A 87 -1.92 -12.08 8.89
C ILE A 87 -1.12 -11.31 7.84
N PRO A 88 0.11 -10.84 8.09
CA PRO A 88 0.88 -10.14 7.05
C PRO A 88 1.13 -11.00 5.82
N ALA A 89 1.55 -12.26 6.00
CA ALA A 89 1.76 -13.19 4.90
C ALA A 89 0.46 -13.50 4.14
N LEU A 90 -0.66 -13.63 4.84
CA LEU A 90 -1.98 -13.80 4.22
C LEU A 90 -2.39 -12.57 3.41
N ASN A 91 -2.19 -11.37 3.96
CA ASN A 91 -2.44 -10.10 3.28
C ASN A 91 -1.57 -9.93 2.03
N THR A 92 -0.31 -10.38 2.06
CA THR A 92 0.55 -10.45 0.88
C THR A 92 -0.04 -11.36 -0.20
N LEU A 93 -0.49 -12.57 0.17
CA LEU A 93 -1.13 -13.48 -0.78
C LEU A 93 -2.41 -12.88 -1.38
N ILE A 94 -3.23 -12.22 -0.55
CA ILE A 94 -4.48 -11.57 -0.97
C ILE A 94 -4.20 -10.47 -1.99
N LEU A 95 -3.25 -9.55 -1.70
CA LEU A 95 -2.93 -8.46 -2.63
C LEU A 95 -2.34 -8.97 -3.93
N LEU A 96 -1.38 -9.90 -3.88
CA LEU A 96 -0.82 -10.51 -5.09
C LEU A 96 -1.89 -11.20 -5.94
N THR A 97 -2.82 -11.92 -5.30
CA THR A 97 -3.96 -12.53 -5.99
C THR A 97 -4.86 -11.47 -6.61
N SER A 98 -5.09 -10.35 -5.90
CA SER A 98 -5.91 -9.23 -6.40
C SER A 98 -5.30 -8.56 -7.63
N GLY A 99 -3.97 -8.46 -7.68
CA GLY A 99 -3.22 -7.97 -8.83
C GLY A 99 -3.41 -8.89 -10.04
N VAL A 100 -3.30 -10.21 -9.85
CA VAL A 100 -3.57 -11.20 -10.91
C VAL A 100 -5.01 -11.10 -11.42
N THR A 101 -6.00 -11.03 -10.52
CA THR A 101 -7.41 -10.89 -10.94
C THR A 101 -7.64 -9.59 -11.70
N LEU A 102 -6.95 -8.50 -11.33
CA LEU A 102 -7.05 -7.22 -12.02
C LEU A 102 -6.45 -7.29 -13.43
N THR A 103 -5.29 -7.92 -13.59
CA THR A 103 -4.67 -8.14 -14.91
C THR A 103 -5.58 -8.99 -15.81
N ILE A 104 -6.23 -10.02 -15.25
CA ILE A 104 -7.22 -10.81 -15.99
C ILE A 104 -8.42 -9.94 -16.41
N ALA A 105 -8.89 -9.05 -15.54
CA ALA A 105 -9.96 -8.11 -15.86
C ALA A 105 -9.55 -7.16 -16.99
N HIS A 106 -8.33 -6.62 -16.97
CA HIS A 106 -7.79 -5.75 -18.04
C HIS A 106 -7.77 -6.47 -19.38
N HIS A 107 -7.21 -7.69 -19.44
CA HIS A 107 -7.20 -8.46 -20.68
C HIS A 107 -8.61 -8.83 -21.16
N ALA A 108 -9.54 -9.11 -20.24
CA ALA A 108 -10.93 -9.33 -20.59
C ALA A 108 -11.59 -8.08 -21.17
N LEU A 109 -11.23 -6.87 -20.69
CA LEU A 109 -11.69 -5.61 -21.26
C LEU A 109 -11.21 -5.45 -22.70
N GLN A 110 -9.92 -5.64 -22.94
CA GLN A 110 -9.32 -5.54 -24.27
C GLN A 110 -9.90 -6.58 -25.26
N ALA A 111 -10.20 -7.78 -24.78
CA ALA A 111 -10.84 -8.84 -25.57
C ALA A 111 -12.37 -8.68 -25.71
N GLY A 112 -12.98 -7.63 -25.17
CA GLY A 112 -14.43 -7.41 -25.21
C GLY A 112 -15.26 -8.37 -24.34
N GLN A 113 -14.64 -9.18 -23.49
CA GLN A 113 -15.28 -10.19 -22.65
C GLN A 113 -15.91 -9.58 -21.39
N ARG A 114 -17.07 -8.92 -21.55
CA ARG A 114 -17.73 -8.13 -20.49
C ARG A 114 -18.04 -8.90 -19.21
N GLY A 115 -18.50 -10.16 -19.32
CA GLY A 115 -18.82 -10.98 -18.15
C GLY A 115 -17.58 -11.27 -17.29
N LYS A 116 -16.49 -11.67 -17.96
CA LYS A 116 -15.20 -11.94 -17.33
C LYS A 116 -14.60 -10.69 -16.70
N LEU A 117 -14.63 -9.56 -17.42
CA LEU A 117 -14.21 -8.26 -16.89
C LEU A 117 -14.93 -7.91 -15.58
N LYS A 118 -16.26 -7.98 -15.56
CA LYS A 118 -17.06 -7.65 -14.35
C LYS A 118 -16.72 -8.56 -13.18
N LEU A 119 -16.66 -9.88 -13.41
CA LEU A 119 -16.37 -10.86 -12.38
C LEU A 119 -14.99 -10.64 -11.76
N PHE A 120 -13.95 -10.59 -12.59
CA PHE A 120 -12.57 -10.47 -12.09
C PHE A 120 -12.28 -9.12 -11.44
N LEU A 121 -12.87 -8.03 -11.94
CA LEU A 121 -12.78 -6.73 -11.29
C LEU A 121 -13.48 -6.72 -9.93
N PHE A 122 -14.66 -7.35 -9.82
CA PHE A 122 -15.34 -7.53 -8.53
C PHE A 122 -14.50 -8.35 -7.55
N LEU A 123 -13.87 -9.43 -8.01
CA LEU A 123 -12.97 -10.24 -7.19
C LEU A 123 -11.76 -9.43 -6.69
N THR A 124 -11.14 -8.60 -7.54
CA THR A 124 -10.07 -7.68 -7.10
C THR A 124 -10.55 -6.76 -5.97
N ILE A 125 -11.73 -6.14 -6.12
CA ILE A 125 -12.28 -5.23 -5.11
C ILE A 125 -12.59 -5.98 -3.81
N ALA A 126 -13.17 -7.18 -3.89
CA ALA A 126 -13.47 -8.00 -2.73
C ALA A 126 -12.20 -8.43 -1.98
N LEU A 127 -11.14 -8.79 -2.70
CA LEU A 127 -9.83 -9.09 -2.11
C LEU A 127 -9.22 -7.85 -1.45
N GLY A 128 -9.29 -6.68 -2.09
CA GLY A 128 -8.86 -5.40 -1.51
C GLY A 128 -9.61 -5.03 -0.23
N ALA A 129 -10.94 -5.22 -0.20
CA ALA A 129 -11.74 -5.01 1.00
C ALA A 129 -11.38 -6.01 2.12
N THR A 130 -11.09 -7.25 1.75
CA THR A 130 -10.64 -8.29 2.69
C THR A 130 -9.29 -7.92 3.30
N PHE A 131 -8.34 -7.43 2.50
CA PHE A 131 -7.05 -6.91 2.99
C PHE A 131 -7.25 -5.80 4.03
N ILE A 132 -8.11 -4.82 3.74
CA ILE A 132 -8.39 -3.71 4.67
C ILE A 132 -8.97 -4.23 5.99
N GLY A 133 -9.88 -5.22 5.93
CA GLY A 133 -10.44 -5.87 7.11
C GLY A 133 -9.39 -6.56 7.96
N PHE A 134 -8.48 -7.32 7.34
CA PHE A 134 -7.37 -7.96 8.05
C PHE A 134 -6.36 -6.95 8.61
N GLN A 135 -6.10 -5.85 7.90
CA GLN A 135 -5.24 -4.76 8.39
C GLN A 135 -5.83 -4.09 9.64
N ALA A 136 -7.15 -3.87 9.65
CA ALA A 136 -7.83 -3.33 10.82
C ALA A 136 -7.78 -4.30 12.01
N TYR A 137 -7.97 -5.60 11.75
CA TYR A 137 -7.81 -6.63 12.79
C TYR A 137 -6.37 -6.66 13.33
N GLU A 138 -5.37 -6.59 12.46
CA GLU A 138 -3.96 -6.55 12.85
C GLU A 138 -3.67 -5.39 13.79
N TYR A 139 -4.21 -4.20 13.52
CA TYR A 139 -4.05 -3.05 14.41
C TYR A 139 -4.72 -3.28 15.76
N ILE A 140 -5.93 -3.86 15.80
CA ILE A 140 -6.59 -4.20 17.05
C ILE A 140 -5.74 -5.21 17.85
N HIS A 141 -5.19 -6.23 17.18
CA HIS A 141 -4.33 -7.23 17.80
C HIS A 141 -3.01 -6.62 18.32
N ALA A 142 -2.38 -5.75 17.53
CA ALA A 142 -1.16 -5.03 17.91
C ALA A 142 -1.36 -4.24 19.21
N TYR A 143 -2.46 -3.48 19.30
CA TYR A 143 -2.76 -2.65 20.47
C TYR A 143 -3.15 -3.47 21.70
N SER A 144 -3.98 -4.52 21.52
CA SER A 144 -4.60 -5.25 22.64
C SER A 144 -3.74 -6.40 23.17
N ALA A 145 -3.08 -7.15 22.29
CA ALA A 145 -2.36 -8.37 22.65
C ALA A 145 -0.84 -8.18 22.68
N LEU A 146 -0.30 -7.34 21.79
CA LEU A 146 1.16 -7.16 21.65
C LEU A 146 1.70 -5.91 22.38
N ASN A 147 0.81 -5.06 22.90
CA ASN A 147 1.15 -3.74 23.44
C ASN A 147 1.97 -2.87 22.44
N LEU A 148 1.85 -3.15 21.15
CA LEU A 148 2.47 -2.41 20.06
C LEU A 148 1.54 -1.25 19.68
N LYS A 149 1.95 -0.04 20.04
CA LYS A 149 1.17 1.20 19.89
C LYS A 149 1.98 2.20 19.08
N LEU A 150 1.31 3.25 18.60
CA LEU A 150 2.00 4.39 17.97
C LEU A 150 3.04 5.02 18.92
N SER A 151 2.81 4.94 20.23
CA SER A 151 3.69 5.43 21.29
C SER A 151 4.78 4.44 21.72
N SER A 152 4.89 3.26 21.12
CA SER A 152 5.91 2.24 21.44
C SER A 152 7.27 2.58 20.81
N GLY A 153 7.74 3.81 21.07
CA GLY A 153 9.00 4.34 20.57
C GLY A 153 9.06 4.50 19.05
N VAL A 154 10.28 4.44 18.52
CA VAL A 154 10.54 4.65 17.10
C VAL A 154 10.05 3.47 16.23
N TYR A 155 10.05 2.25 16.77
CA TYR A 155 9.50 1.09 16.05
C TYR A 155 7.99 1.22 15.85
N GLY A 156 7.24 1.48 16.92
CA GLY A 156 5.79 1.63 16.83
C GLY A 156 5.37 2.76 15.89
N SER A 157 5.99 3.94 16.02
CA SER A 157 5.69 5.08 15.15
C SER A 157 6.02 4.81 13.68
N THR A 158 7.19 4.25 13.37
CA THR A 158 7.55 3.91 11.98
C THR A 158 6.66 2.81 11.39
N PHE A 159 6.36 1.77 12.17
CA PHE A 159 5.46 0.68 11.78
C PHE A 159 4.09 1.22 11.34
N PHE A 160 3.38 1.90 12.24
CA PHE A 160 2.02 2.37 11.96
C PHE A 160 1.96 3.48 10.90
N MET A 161 3.00 4.32 10.78
CA MET A 161 3.04 5.33 9.72
C MET A 161 3.20 4.66 8.34
N LEU A 162 4.15 3.74 8.20
CA LEU A 162 4.40 3.00 6.96
C LEU A 162 3.18 2.18 6.53
N THR A 163 2.65 1.34 7.42
CA THR A 163 1.50 0.46 7.12
C THR A 163 0.19 1.24 7.05
N GLY A 164 0.05 2.31 7.84
CA GLY A 164 -1.15 3.16 7.87
C GLY A 164 -1.33 3.95 6.58
N PHE A 165 -0.26 4.62 6.10
CA PHE A 165 -0.32 5.31 4.81
C PHE A 165 -0.56 4.33 3.66
N HIS A 166 0.04 3.15 3.69
CA HIS A 166 -0.25 2.13 2.68
C HIS A 166 -1.72 1.68 2.73
N GLY A 167 -2.27 1.41 3.91
CA GLY A 167 -3.69 1.09 4.07
C GLY A 167 -4.64 2.18 3.54
N ALA A 168 -4.27 3.46 3.71
CA ALA A 168 -4.99 4.57 3.09
C ALA A 168 -4.94 4.51 1.55
N HIS A 169 -3.78 4.21 0.97
CA HIS A 169 -3.64 4.05 -0.49
C HIS A 169 -4.42 2.85 -1.02
N VAL A 170 -4.41 1.71 -0.33
CA VAL A 170 -5.25 0.54 -0.68
C VAL A 170 -6.73 0.93 -0.68
N THR A 171 -7.17 1.69 0.32
CA THR A 171 -8.55 2.17 0.41
C THR A 171 -8.91 3.09 -0.77
N ILE A 172 -8.05 4.05 -1.11
CA ILE A 172 -8.24 4.93 -2.27
C ILE A 172 -8.29 4.12 -3.57
N GLY A 173 -7.38 3.17 -3.74
CA GLY A 173 -7.36 2.27 -4.89
C GLY A 173 -8.64 1.44 -5.01
N ALA A 174 -9.17 0.94 -3.89
CA ALA A 174 -10.37 0.12 -3.88
C ALA A 174 -11.60 0.96 -4.26
N ILE A 175 -11.66 2.21 -3.81
CA ILE A 175 -12.68 3.18 -4.23
C ILE A 175 -12.57 3.45 -5.73
N MET A 176 -11.36 3.72 -6.25
CA MET A 176 -11.14 3.95 -7.68
C MET A 176 -11.60 2.75 -8.52
N LEU A 177 -11.23 1.52 -8.15
CA LEU A 177 -11.66 0.30 -8.83
C LEU A 177 -13.16 0.07 -8.73
N THR A 178 -13.79 0.40 -7.60
CA THR A 178 -15.24 0.34 -7.43
C THR A 178 -15.95 1.30 -8.38
N VAL A 179 -15.45 2.53 -8.54
CA VAL A 179 -15.94 3.47 -9.55
C VAL A 179 -15.76 2.90 -10.97
N MET A 180 -14.62 2.26 -11.25
CA MET A 180 -14.41 1.59 -12.55
C MET A 180 -15.42 0.46 -12.78
N LEU A 181 -15.75 -0.33 -11.76
CA LEU A 181 -16.75 -1.39 -11.86
C LEU A 181 -18.13 -0.83 -12.23
N PHE A 182 -18.57 0.25 -11.58
CA PHE A 182 -19.84 0.90 -11.94
C PHE A 182 -19.81 1.45 -13.37
N ARG A 183 -18.69 2.02 -13.82
CA ARG A 183 -18.51 2.48 -15.20
C ARG A 183 -18.53 1.32 -16.21
N VAL A 184 -17.94 0.17 -15.87
CA VAL A 184 -18.02 -1.06 -16.66
C VAL A 184 -19.48 -1.53 -16.79
N PHE A 185 -20.26 -1.49 -15.72
CA PHE A 185 -21.69 -1.84 -15.77
C PHE A 185 -22.49 -0.91 -16.68
N LYS A 186 -22.15 0.38 -16.71
CA LYS A 186 -22.75 1.37 -17.62
C LYS A 186 -22.23 1.32 -19.05
N GLY A 187 -21.21 0.50 -19.34
CA GLY A 187 -20.65 0.34 -20.68
C GLY A 187 -19.68 1.44 -21.12
N HIS A 188 -19.14 2.25 -20.19
CA HIS A 188 -18.32 3.44 -20.46
C HIS A 188 -16.89 3.15 -20.99
N PHE A 189 -16.56 1.88 -21.25
CA PHE A 189 -15.23 1.48 -21.68
C PHE A 189 -15.32 0.55 -22.87
N ASP A 190 -14.41 0.69 -23.82
CA ASP A 190 -14.21 -0.24 -24.94
C ASP A 190 -12.73 -0.60 -25.08
N ALA A 191 -12.40 -1.51 -26.01
CA ALA A 191 -11.04 -2.02 -26.18
C ALA A 191 -10.02 -0.95 -26.59
N GLU A 192 -10.46 0.22 -27.08
CA GLU A 192 -9.60 1.33 -27.48
C GLU A 192 -9.64 2.49 -26.48
N HIS A 193 -10.80 2.72 -25.85
CA HIS A 193 -11.08 3.85 -24.96
C HIS A 193 -11.35 3.34 -23.53
N HIS A 194 -10.26 3.13 -22.79
CA HIS A 194 -10.33 2.65 -21.41
C HIS A 194 -9.22 3.20 -20.50
N PHE A 195 -8.61 4.33 -20.85
CA PHE A 195 -7.51 4.93 -20.09
C PHE A 195 -7.82 5.08 -18.58
N ALA A 196 -9.03 5.50 -18.21
CA ALA A 196 -9.37 5.64 -16.78
C ALA A 196 -9.31 4.30 -16.02
N PHE A 197 -9.65 3.19 -16.69
CA PHE A 197 -9.46 1.85 -16.13
C PHE A 197 -7.96 1.52 -16.01
N GLU A 198 -7.18 1.80 -17.06
CA GLU A 198 -5.72 1.58 -17.04
C GLU A 198 -5.03 2.37 -15.93
N ALA A 199 -5.39 3.64 -15.74
CA ALA A 199 -4.86 4.49 -14.69
C ALA A 199 -5.18 3.93 -13.29
N ALA A 200 -6.40 3.46 -13.06
CA ALA A 200 -6.76 2.80 -11.80
C ALA A 200 -6.00 1.48 -11.61
N ALA A 201 -5.76 0.73 -12.69
CA ALA A 201 -4.97 -0.49 -12.65
C ALA A 201 -3.48 -0.23 -12.35
N TRP A 202 -2.88 0.81 -12.95
CA TRP A 202 -1.51 1.24 -12.65
C TRP A 202 -1.38 1.65 -11.18
N TYR A 203 -2.36 2.38 -10.65
CA TYR A 203 -2.38 2.74 -9.23
C TYR A 203 -2.46 1.51 -8.33
N TRP A 204 -3.34 0.55 -8.64
CA TRP A 204 -3.47 -0.66 -7.83
C TRP A 204 -2.17 -1.48 -7.81
N HIS A 205 -1.53 -1.68 -8.95
CA HIS A 205 -0.24 -2.38 -9.01
C HIS A 205 0.88 -1.62 -8.29
N PHE A 206 0.88 -0.28 -8.32
CA PHE A 206 1.78 0.51 -7.49
C PHE A 206 1.59 0.18 -5.99
N VAL A 207 0.34 0.15 -5.53
CA VAL A 207 0.02 -0.20 -4.14
C VAL A 207 0.47 -1.62 -3.79
N ASP A 208 0.32 -2.60 -4.70
CA ASP A 208 0.82 -3.97 -4.52
C ASP A 208 2.34 -3.99 -4.32
N VAL A 209 3.10 -3.25 -5.14
CA VAL A 209 4.56 -3.20 -5.06
C VAL A 209 5.03 -2.57 -3.74
N VAL A 210 4.39 -1.49 -3.29
CA VAL A 210 4.71 -0.88 -2.00
C VAL A 210 4.44 -1.85 -0.85
N TRP A 211 3.37 -2.66 -0.93
CA TRP A 211 3.09 -3.68 0.09
C TRP A 211 4.21 -4.72 0.18
N LEU A 212 4.73 -5.19 -0.96
CA LEU A 212 5.83 -6.17 -0.95
C LEU A 212 7.08 -5.60 -0.26
N LEU A 213 7.40 -4.32 -0.51
CA LEU A 213 8.49 -3.65 0.18
C LEU A 213 8.21 -3.53 1.69
N LEU A 214 6.97 -3.21 2.09
CA LEU A 214 6.58 -3.20 3.51
C LEU A 214 6.72 -4.58 4.14
N PHE A 215 6.21 -5.63 3.49
CA PHE A 215 6.30 -6.99 3.99
C PHE A 215 7.75 -7.40 4.27
N VAL A 216 8.66 -7.14 3.31
CA VAL A 216 10.07 -7.47 3.49
C VAL A 216 10.74 -6.58 4.54
N LEU A 217 10.62 -5.26 4.44
CA LEU A 217 11.41 -4.33 5.25
C LEU A 217 10.89 -4.15 6.68
N VAL A 218 9.57 -4.28 6.89
CA VAL A 218 8.93 -4.00 8.18
C VAL A 218 8.64 -5.27 8.96
N TYR A 219 8.18 -6.33 8.29
CA TYR A 219 7.74 -7.56 8.95
C TYR A 219 8.80 -8.67 8.94
N PHE A 220 9.51 -8.83 7.81
CA PHE A 220 10.43 -9.96 7.63
C PHE A 220 11.85 -9.68 8.14
N LEU A 221 12.36 -8.47 7.87
CA LEU A 221 13.67 -7.98 8.35
C LEU A 221 13.52 -7.19 9.66
#